data_AF-A0A8B8BY54-F1
#
_entry.id   AF-A0A8B8BY54-F1
#
_cell.length_a   1.000
_cell.length_b   1.000
_cell.length_c   1.000
_cell.angle_alpha   90.00
_cell.angle_beta   90.00
_cell.angle_gamma   90.00
#
_symmetry.space_group_name_H-M   'P 1'
#
loop_
_entity.id
_entity.type
_entity.pdbx_description
1 polymer ?
#
loop_
_entity_poly.entity_id
_entity_poly.type
_entity_poly.pdbx_seq_one_letter_code
_entity_poly.pdbx_strand_id
1 'polypeptide(L)'
;MNLLVECPDDRYGLQCSEKCGACKKGERCDHVTGVCSNGCDDGRKGTKCDIDCNEGFYGENCSFSCGHCRNQEQCDVINGSCFNGCENGYWGFQCNYVSARDIFSIFSLDNPLTIPLLTIFGICSFSLALVVCLCFKKKRRTRNNDNGIMAVNPSAIQDNEGRTDHKSENHSEDYTELEAVYQNDDYESLN
;
A
#
# COMPACT_ATOMS: atom_id res chain seq x y z
N MET A 1 39.25 -15.83 41.82
CA MET A 1 37.95 -15.13 41.85
C MET A 1 36.92 -16.07 41.24
N ASN A 2 35.86 -16.41 41.97
CA ASN A 2 34.90 -17.43 41.56
C ASN A 2 33.86 -16.84 40.61
N LEU A 3 33.99 -17.19 39.32
CA LEU A 3 33.03 -16.92 38.24
C LEU A 3 31.84 -17.90 38.24
N LEU A 4 31.73 -18.76 39.27
CA LEU A 4 30.87 -19.97 39.28
C LEU A 4 29.56 -19.81 40.08
N VAL A 5 29.27 -18.62 40.63
CA VAL A 5 27.97 -18.40 41.28
C VAL A 5 26.99 -17.93 40.21
N GLU A 6 26.00 -18.76 39.90
CA GLU A 6 24.84 -18.35 39.12
C GLU A 6 24.08 -17.25 39.88
N CYS A 7 23.70 -16.20 39.15
CA CYS A 7 22.92 -15.12 39.72
C CYS A 7 21.42 -15.43 39.74
N PRO A 8 20.64 -14.80 40.63
CA PRO A 8 19.19 -14.78 40.51
C PRO A 8 18.74 -14.26 39.14
N ASP A 9 17.49 -14.54 38.76
CA ASP A 9 16.89 -13.90 37.58
C ASP A 9 17.01 -12.37 37.68
N ASP A 10 17.15 -11.73 36.53
CA ASP A 10 17.35 -10.28 36.37
C ASP A 10 18.65 -9.70 36.96
N ARG A 11 19.65 -10.51 37.32
CA ARG A 11 20.95 -10.03 37.83
C ARG A 11 22.15 -10.70 37.18
N TYR A 12 23.26 -9.97 37.13
CA TYR A 12 24.53 -10.47 36.59
C TYR A 12 25.75 -9.87 37.28
N GLY A 13 26.93 -10.40 36.96
CA GLY A 13 28.23 -9.84 37.37
C GLY A 13 28.71 -10.34 38.73
N LEU A 14 29.75 -9.69 39.25
CA LEU A 14 30.37 -10.10 40.51
C LEU A 14 29.39 -9.92 41.67
N GLN A 15 29.14 -11.00 42.43
CA GLN A 15 28.16 -11.01 43.53
C GLN A 15 26.74 -10.60 43.09
N CYS A 16 26.42 -10.67 41.80
CA CYS A 16 25.12 -10.32 41.25
C CYS A 16 24.69 -8.87 41.55
N SER A 17 25.66 -7.94 41.55
CA SER A 17 25.42 -6.52 41.84
C SER A 17 24.66 -5.79 40.74
N GLU A 18 24.78 -6.24 39.49
CA GLU A 18 24.20 -5.58 38.33
C GLU A 18 22.81 -6.14 38.00
N LYS A 19 21.95 -5.31 37.41
CA LYS A 19 20.62 -5.71 36.95
C LYS A 19 20.63 -5.95 35.43
N CYS A 20 20.02 -7.03 34.97
CA CYS A 20 19.79 -7.26 33.54
C CYS A 20 18.98 -6.09 32.93
N GLY A 21 19.24 -5.78 31.65
CA GLY A 21 18.36 -4.92 30.87
C GLY A 21 17.10 -5.66 30.40
N ALA A 22 16.36 -5.04 29.49
CA ALA A 22 15.13 -5.61 28.94
C ALA A 22 15.44 -6.52 27.74
N CYS A 23 15.90 -7.74 28.02
CA CYS A 23 16.09 -8.75 26.99
C CYS A 23 14.75 -9.16 26.38
N LYS A 24 14.78 -9.54 25.10
CA LYS A 24 13.60 -9.88 24.30
C LYS A 24 12.66 -10.85 25.01
N LYS A 25 11.39 -10.50 25.12
CA LYS A 25 10.31 -11.30 25.73
C LYS A 25 10.64 -11.82 27.14
N GLY A 26 11.40 -11.06 27.92
CA GLY A 26 11.78 -11.43 29.29
C GLY A 26 12.77 -12.59 29.36
N GLU A 27 13.54 -12.82 28.31
CA GLU A 27 14.62 -13.81 28.35
C GLU A 27 15.67 -13.47 29.42
N ARG A 28 16.27 -14.51 29.99
CA ARG A 28 17.30 -14.35 31.02
C ARG A 28 18.61 -13.87 30.38
N CYS A 29 19.19 -12.80 30.93
CA CYS A 29 20.50 -12.32 30.49
C CYS A 29 21.64 -13.24 30.99
N ASP A 30 22.78 -13.22 30.30
CA ASP A 30 23.96 -13.97 30.73
C ASP A 30 24.41 -13.54 32.14
N HIS A 31 24.45 -14.46 33.09
CA HIS A 31 24.66 -14.14 34.51
C HIS A 31 26.06 -13.60 34.82
N VAL A 32 27.03 -13.73 33.90
CA VAL A 32 28.40 -13.22 34.07
C VAL A 32 28.53 -11.84 33.42
N THR A 33 28.06 -11.70 32.19
CA THR A 33 28.32 -10.55 31.31
C THR A 33 27.15 -9.58 31.22
N GLY A 34 25.93 -10.06 31.47
CA GLY A 34 24.68 -9.32 31.32
C GLY A 34 24.13 -9.25 29.89
N VAL A 35 24.74 -9.97 28.95
CA VAL A 35 24.38 -9.91 27.52
C VAL A 35 23.04 -10.61 27.26
N CYS A 36 22.21 -9.99 26.42
CA CYS A 36 20.97 -10.57 25.90
C CYS A 36 21.25 -11.21 24.53
N SER A 37 21.28 -12.54 24.44
CA SER A 37 21.69 -13.24 23.21
C SER A 37 20.74 -13.06 22.03
N ASN A 38 19.44 -12.89 22.29
CA ASN A 38 18.43 -12.71 21.23
C ASN A 38 18.00 -11.24 21.05
N GLY A 39 18.77 -10.30 21.58
CA GLY A 39 18.50 -8.86 21.46
C GLY A 39 17.53 -8.32 22.50
N CYS A 40 16.98 -7.15 22.21
CA CYS A 40 16.23 -6.33 23.16
C CYS A 40 14.74 -6.30 22.87
N ASP A 41 13.97 -6.03 23.91
CA ASP A 41 12.59 -5.58 23.73
C ASP A 41 12.53 -4.23 23.04
N ASP A 42 11.35 -3.91 22.48
CA ASP A 42 11.11 -2.63 21.83
C ASP A 42 11.37 -1.46 22.79
N GLY A 43 11.93 -0.37 22.27
CA GLY A 43 12.29 0.80 23.07
C GLY A 43 13.66 0.71 23.75
N ARG A 44 14.38 -0.40 23.58
CA ARG A 44 15.70 -0.66 24.19
C ARG A 44 16.73 -1.09 23.14
N LYS A 45 18.00 -0.83 23.43
CA LYS A 45 19.14 -1.22 22.57
C LYS A 45 20.39 -1.53 23.39
N GLY A 46 21.43 -1.95 22.68
CA GLY A 46 22.72 -2.34 23.25
C GLY A 46 22.79 -3.83 23.54
N THR A 47 24.00 -4.36 23.74
CA THR A 47 24.20 -5.81 23.93
C THR A 47 23.58 -6.35 25.22
N LYS A 48 23.33 -5.48 26.20
CA LYS A 48 22.69 -5.81 27.48
C LYS A 48 21.26 -5.26 27.59
N CYS A 49 20.76 -4.58 26.56
CA CYS A 49 19.42 -3.98 26.53
C CYS A 49 19.12 -3.01 27.70
N ASP A 50 20.17 -2.33 28.16
CA ASP A 50 20.17 -1.39 29.27
C ASP A 50 20.12 0.07 28.81
N ILE A 51 20.12 0.32 27.51
CA ILE A 51 20.08 1.66 26.91
C ILE A 51 18.69 1.89 26.30
N ASP A 52 18.04 2.99 26.67
CA ASP A 52 16.78 3.41 26.07
C ASP A 52 16.96 3.92 24.63
N CYS A 53 15.90 3.91 23.84
CA CYS A 53 15.94 4.56 22.53
C CYS A 53 16.24 6.05 22.65
N ASN A 54 17.05 6.54 21.71
CA ASN A 54 17.26 7.97 21.57
C ASN A 54 15.97 8.63 21.09
N GLU A 55 15.84 9.92 21.38
CA GLU A 55 14.78 10.72 20.78
C GLU A 55 14.80 10.60 19.24
N GLY A 56 13.61 10.48 18.66
CA GLY A 56 13.40 10.25 17.24
C GLY A 56 13.45 8.78 16.81
N PHE A 57 13.60 7.80 17.71
CA PHE A 57 13.66 6.37 17.35
C PHE A 57 12.73 5.48 18.20
N TYR A 58 12.30 4.35 17.62
CA TYR A 58 11.42 3.37 18.26
C TYR A 58 11.64 1.93 17.76
N GLY A 59 10.97 0.98 18.42
CA GLY A 59 10.92 -0.45 18.08
C GLY A 59 12.17 -1.23 18.49
N GLU A 60 12.28 -2.45 17.97
CA GLU A 60 13.39 -3.37 18.27
C GLU A 60 14.75 -2.74 17.95
N ASN A 61 15.63 -2.70 18.96
CA ASN A 61 16.95 -2.08 18.87
C ASN A 61 16.93 -0.61 18.40
N CYS A 62 15.79 0.08 18.50
CA CYS A 62 15.60 1.46 18.05
C CYS A 62 15.87 1.63 16.55
N SER A 63 15.47 0.63 15.75
CA SER A 63 15.80 0.57 14.32
C SER A 63 14.92 1.44 13.44
N PHE A 64 13.83 1.99 13.97
CA PHE A 64 12.88 2.82 13.21
C PHE A 64 12.93 4.28 13.68
N SER A 65 12.81 5.21 12.74
CA SER A 65 12.72 6.65 13.04
C SER A 65 11.27 7.09 13.23
N CYS A 66 11.00 7.92 14.22
CA CYS A 66 9.72 8.60 14.38
C CYS A 66 9.34 9.38 13.11
N GLY A 67 8.04 9.44 12.81
CA GLY A 67 7.52 10.30 11.76
C GLY A 67 7.37 11.75 12.20
N HIS A 68 6.47 12.48 11.53
CA HIS A 68 6.25 13.91 11.77
C HIS A 68 5.26 14.15 12.90
N CYS A 69 5.66 13.79 14.12
CA CYS A 69 4.89 14.07 15.33
C CYS A 69 4.84 15.58 15.61
N ARG A 70 3.66 16.06 16.04
CA ARG A 70 3.44 17.47 16.36
C ARG A 70 4.45 17.97 17.41
N ASN A 71 4.95 19.20 17.23
CA ASN A 71 5.92 19.86 18.13
C ASN A 71 7.25 19.10 18.30
N GLN A 72 7.64 18.25 17.35
CA GLN A 72 8.81 17.38 17.46
C GLN A 72 8.82 16.53 18.74
N GLU A 73 7.64 16.14 19.24
CA GLU A 73 7.53 15.27 20.39
C GLU A 73 8.07 13.87 20.09
N GLN A 74 8.63 13.25 21.12
CA GLN A 74 9.06 11.85 21.06
C GLN A 74 7.87 10.94 20.77
N CYS A 75 7.97 10.14 19.71
CA CYS A 75 6.98 9.11 19.43
C CYS A 75 7.08 7.96 20.46
N ASP A 76 6.01 7.19 20.58
CA ASP A 76 6.00 5.98 21.40
C ASP A 76 7.17 5.07 21.03
N VAL A 77 8.03 4.77 22.01
CA VAL A 77 9.28 4.02 21.79
C VAL A 77 9.06 2.56 21.39
N ILE A 78 7.84 2.04 21.56
CA ILE A 78 7.48 0.67 21.18
C ILE A 78 6.97 0.65 19.74
N ASN A 79 5.94 1.45 19.44
CA ASN A 79 5.20 1.33 18.17
C ASN A 79 5.33 2.55 17.24
N GLY A 80 5.99 3.62 17.66
CA GLY A 80 6.26 4.81 16.85
C GLY A 80 5.09 5.78 16.72
N SER A 81 4.03 5.62 17.51
CA SER A 81 2.85 6.49 17.44
C SER A 81 3.09 7.88 18.02
N CYS A 82 2.40 8.87 17.45
CA CYS A 82 2.46 10.24 17.94
C CYS A 82 1.28 10.52 18.87
N PHE A 83 1.54 10.74 20.17
CA PHE A 83 0.49 10.93 21.19
C PHE A 83 -0.40 12.15 20.93
N ASN A 84 0.18 13.24 20.40
CA ASN A 84 -0.54 14.48 20.08
C ASN A 84 -0.88 14.64 18.60
N GLY A 85 -0.79 13.55 17.83
CA GLY A 85 -1.05 13.53 16.40
C GLY A 85 0.08 14.14 15.56
N CYS A 86 -0.24 14.42 14.30
CA CYS A 86 0.74 14.79 13.28
C CYS A 86 0.92 16.30 13.11
N GLU A 87 2.09 16.69 12.60
CA GLU A 87 2.30 18.01 12.01
C GLU A 87 1.38 18.23 10.80
N ASN A 88 1.16 19.51 10.46
CA ASN A 88 0.33 19.87 9.31
C ASN A 88 0.90 19.24 8.04
N GLY A 89 0.03 18.59 7.28
CA GLY A 89 0.41 17.91 6.05
C GLY A 89 0.88 16.47 6.23
N TYR A 90 0.84 15.94 7.44
CA TYR A 90 1.10 14.52 7.72
C TYR A 90 -0.12 13.84 8.36
N TRP A 91 -0.25 12.54 8.16
CA TRP A 91 -1.33 11.72 8.71
C TRP A 91 -0.91 10.26 8.92
N GLY A 92 -1.79 9.49 9.56
CA GLY A 92 -1.56 8.12 9.97
C GLY A 92 -1.08 8.01 11.42
N PHE A 93 -1.04 6.78 11.94
CA PHE A 93 -0.72 6.50 13.34
C PHE A 93 0.70 6.93 13.74
N GLN A 94 1.66 6.77 12.83
CA GLN A 94 3.07 7.14 13.00
C GLN A 94 3.43 8.45 12.27
N CYS A 95 2.45 9.15 11.68
CA CYS A 95 2.67 10.40 10.93
C CYS A 95 3.69 10.31 9.79
N ASN A 96 3.71 9.17 9.09
CA ASN A 96 4.62 8.88 7.98
C ASN A 96 4.02 9.16 6.60
N TYR A 97 2.73 9.47 6.51
CA TYR A 97 2.06 9.73 5.23
C TYR A 97 1.84 11.22 5.01
N VAL A 98 2.20 11.71 3.83
CA VAL A 98 1.94 13.09 3.42
C VAL A 98 0.48 13.24 2.97
N SER A 99 -0.14 14.33 3.36
CA SER A 99 -1.52 14.66 3.01
C SER A 99 -1.58 15.14 1.55
N ALA A 100 -2.50 14.56 0.77
CA ALA A 100 -2.60 14.88 -0.66
C ALA A 100 -3.01 16.34 -0.95
N ARG A 101 -3.54 17.06 0.05
CA ARG A 101 -3.83 18.50 -0.09
C ARG A 101 -2.57 19.33 -0.32
N ASP A 102 -1.43 18.87 0.19
CA ASP A 102 -0.14 19.54 -0.03
C ASP A 102 0.51 19.13 -1.36
N ILE A 103 0.13 17.98 -1.94
CA ILE A 103 0.57 17.61 -3.30
C ILE A 103 -0.04 18.58 -4.33
N PHE A 104 -1.25 19.08 -4.10
CA PHE A 104 -1.86 20.10 -4.94
C PHE A 104 -1.13 21.45 -4.91
N SER A 105 -0.26 21.70 -3.92
CA SER A 105 0.62 22.89 -3.93
C SER A 105 1.75 22.77 -4.98
N ILE A 106 2.10 21.57 -5.43
CA ILE A 106 3.00 21.40 -6.58
C ILE A 106 2.29 21.83 -7.88
N PHE A 107 0.96 21.67 -7.92
CA PHE A 107 0.06 22.20 -8.95
C PHE A 107 -0.55 23.54 -8.54
N SER A 108 0.14 24.34 -7.71
CA SER A 108 -0.34 25.65 -7.31
C SER A 108 -0.72 26.47 -8.55
N LEU A 109 -1.91 27.07 -8.50
CA LEU A 109 -2.31 28.13 -9.43
C LEU A 109 -1.38 29.36 -9.33
N ASP A 110 -0.50 29.38 -8.34
CA ASP A 110 0.51 30.41 -8.12
C ASP A 110 1.78 30.20 -8.96
N ASN A 111 1.96 29.04 -9.60
CA ASN A 111 3.06 28.84 -10.55
C ASN A 111 2.62 29.31 -11.95
N PRO A 112 3.30 30.30 -12.56
CA PRO A 112 2.89 30.86 -13.85
C PRO A 112 2.96 29.85 -15.01
N LEU A 113 3.63 28.70 -14.83
CA LEU A 113 3.73 27.64 -15.84
C LEU A 113 2.66 26.53 -15.71
N THR A 114 1.94 26.41 -14.58
CA THR A 114 0.95 25.34 -14.40
C THR A 114 -0.34 25.63 -15.17
N ILE A 115 -0.83 26.87 -15.11
CA ILE A 115 -2.02 27.32 -15.84
C ILE A 115 -1.88 27.09 -17.36
N PRO A 116 -0.81 27.52 -18.05
CA PRO A 116 -0.68 27.29 -19.48
C PRO A 116 -0.58 25.81 -19.86
N LEU A 117 0.05 24.98 -19.03
CA LEU A 117 0.11 23.52 -19.29
C LEU A 117 -1.28 22.87 -19.18
N LEU A 118 -2.08 23.25 -18.19
CA LEU A 118 -3.45 22.76 -18.02
C LEU A 118 -4.38 23.24 -19.15
N THR A 119 -4.24 24.49 -19.60
CA THR A 119 -5.04 25.00 -20.74
C THR A 119 -4.66 24.32 -22.04
N ILE A 120 -3.37 24.10 -22.32
CA ILE A 120 -2.91 23.36 -23.50
C ILE A 120 -3.44 21.93 -23.47
N PHE A 121 -3.34 21.23 -22.34
CA PHE A 121 -3.87 19.87 -22.21
C PHE A 121 -5.38 19.83 -22.43
N GLY A 122 -6.13 20.81 -21.88
CA GLY A 122 -7.56 20.96 -22.09
C GLY A 122 -7.93 21.21 -23.55
N ILE A 123 -7.21 22.12 -24.24
CA ILE A 123 -7.43 22.42 -25.66
C ILE A 123 -7.12 21.21 -26.54
N CYS A 124 -6.03 20.49 -26.27
CA CYS A 124 -5.66 19.28 -26.99
C CYS A 124 -6.72 18.18 -26.79
N SER A 125 -7.19 17.99 -25.55
CA SER A 125 -8.25 17.02 -25.24
C SER A 125 -9.57 17.36 -25.95
N PHE A 126 -9.98 18.63 -25.92
CA PHE A 126 -11.18 19.10 -26.61
C PHE A 126 -11.06 18.97 -28.14
N SER A 127 -9.91 19.34 -28.70
CA SER A 127 -9.63 19.21 -30.14
C SER A 127 -9.64 17.75 -30.59
N LEU A 128 -9.04 16.85 -29.81
CA LEU A 128 -9.07 15.41 -30.06
C LEU A 128 -10.49 14.87 -29.96
N ALA A 129 -11.25 15.26 -28.93
CA ALA A 129 -12.65 14.87 -28.79
C ALA A 129 -13.50 15.34 -29.98
N LEU A 130 -13.31 16.57 -30.46
CA LEU A 130 -13.97 17.08 -31.66
C LEU A 130 -13.60 16.26 -32.90
N VAL A 131 -12.32 16.00 -33.13
CA VAL A 131 -11.84 15.18 -34.26
C VAL A 131 -12.45 13.79 -34.19
N VAL A 132 -12.43 13.16 -33.03
CA VAL A 132 -13.05 11.85 -32.79
C VAL A 132 -14.54 11.91 -33.08
N CYS A 133 -15.28 12.89 -32.53
CA CYS A 133 -16.70 13.09 -32.81
C CYS A 133 -17.00 13.34 -34.29
N LEU A 134 -16.17 14.09 -35.00
CA LEU A 134 -16.31 14.33 -36.44
C LEU A 134 -16.03 13.07 -37.24
N CYS A 135 -15.03 12.28 -36.87
CA CYS A 135 -14.75 10.96 -37.44
C CYS A 135 -15.92 10.00 -37.22
N PHE A 136 -16.50 9.98 -36.01
CA PHE A 136 -17.69 9.18 -35.69
C PHE A 136 -18.92 9.66 -36.47
N LYS A 137 -19.15 10.98 -36.59
CA LYS A 137 -20.23 11.56 -37.39
C LYS A 137 -20.04 11.26 -38.88
N LYS A 138 -18.82 11.34 -39.41
CA LYS A 138 -18.47 11.00 -40.80
C LYS A 138 -18.67 9.50 -41.07
N LYS A 139 -18.18 8.64 -40.18
CA LYS A 139 -18.37 7.17 -40.24
C LYS A 139 -19.85 6.79 -40.16
N ARG A 140 -20.64 7.48 -39.33
CA ARG A 140 -22.11 7.30 -39.24
C ARG A 140 -22.83 7.83 -40.48
N ARG A 141 -22.34 8.90 -41.12
CA ARG A 141 -22.89 9.46 -42.36
C ARG A 141 -22.66 8.54 -43.56
N THR A 142 -21.48 7.93 -43.68
CA THR A 142 -21.22 6.88 -44.68
C THR A 142 -22.12 5.67 -44.45
N ARG A 143 -22.24 5.20 -43.19
CA ARG A 143 -23.14 4.09 -42.84
C ARG A 143 -24.63 4.37 -43.14
N ASN A 144 -25.09 5.62 -42.98
CA ASN A 144 -26.45 6.00 -43.35
C ASN A 144 -26.64 6.16 -44.86
N ASN A 145 -25.58 6.51 -45.60
CA ASN A 145 -25.60 6.63 -47.06
C ASN A 145 -25.65 5.25 -47.74
N ASP A 146 -25.01 4.24 -47.14
CA ASP A 146 -25.04 2.86 -47.62
C ASP A 146 -26.40 2.16 -47.38
N ASN A 147 -27.20 2.66 -46.42
CA ASN A 147 -28.58 2.22 -46.19
C ASN A 147 -29.61 2.86 -47.13
N GLY A 148 -29.17 3.74 -48.05
CA GLY A 148 -30.01 4.43 -49.03
C GLY A 148 -30.14 3.72 -50.39
N ILE A 149 -29.48 2.57 -50.59
CA ILE A 149 -29.60 1.77 -51.82
C ILE A 149 -30.03 0.35 -51.49
N MET A 150 -31.34 0.14 -51.33
CA MET A 150 -32.00 -1.12 -51.69
C MET A 150 -33.38 -0.80 -52.26
N ALA A 151 -33.50 -0.80 -53.59
CA ALA A 151 -34.75 -1.10 -54.28
C ALA A 151 -34.48 -1.40 -55.77
N VAL A 152 -34.08 -2.64 -56.08
CA VAL A 152 -34.60 -3.39 -57.25
C VAL A 152 -34.54 -4.89 -56.89
N ASN A 153 -35.70 -5.55 -56.87
CA ASN A 153 -35.85 -7.00 -57.03
C ASN A 153 -36.68 -7.16 -58.31
N PRO A 154 -36.28 -8.00 -59.29
CA PRO A 154 -36.94 -9.30 -59.41
C PRO A 154 -36.05 -10.44 -59.96
N SER A 155 -36.08 -11.57 -59.27
CA SER A 155 -36.32 -12.94 -59.81
C SER A 155 -35.41 -13.57 -60.89
N ALA A 156 -34.80 -14.70 -60.49
CA ALA A 156 -34.48 -15.92 -61.24
C ALA A 156 -33.28 -15.93 -62.23
N ILE A 157 -32.30 -16.80 -61.96
CA ILE A 157 -31.98 -18.03 -62.73
C ILE A 157 -31.00 -18.87 -61.88
N GLN A 158 -31.33 -20.16 -61.72
CA GLN A 158 -30.51 -21.20 -61.10
C GLN A 158 -29.30 -21.53 -61.99
N ASP A 159 -28.20 -22.02 -61.40
CA ASP A 159 -27.55 -23.29 -61.78
C ASP A 159 -26.46 -23.65 -60.74
N ASN A 160 -26.40 -24.94 -60.44
CA ASN A 160 -25.60 -25.59 -59.40
C ASN A 160 -24.10 -25.70 -59.75
N GLU A 161 -23.21 -25.72 -58.74
CA GLU A 161 -22.40 -26.89 -58.33
C GLU A 161 -21.17 -26.52 -57.50
N GLY A 162 -20.91 -27.34 -56.46
CA GLY A 162 -19.60 -27.48 -55.79
C GLY A 162 -19.52 -26.86 -54.39
N ARG A 163 -19.68 -27.63 -53.30
CA ARG A 163 -18.61 -28.39 -52.59
C ARG A 163 -17.64 -27.44 -51.87
N THR A 164 -17.48 -27.38 -50.54
CA THR A 164 -17.45 -28.43 -49.50
C THR A 164 -17.71 -27.82 -48.12
N ASP A 165 -18.25 -28.65 -47.25
CA ASP A 165 -18.50 -28.44 -45.83
C ASP A 165 -17.24 -28.12 -44.99
N HIS A 166 -17.35 -27.16 -44.08
CA HIS A 166 -16.62 -27.21 -42.81
C HIS A 166 -17.54 -26.82 -41.66
N LYS A 167 -17.78 -27.86 -40.85
CA LYS A 167 -18.56 -28.00 -39.62
C LYS A 167 -18.22 -26.93 -38.58
N SER A 168 -19.24 -26.23 -38.09
CA SER A 168 -19.21 -25.54 -36.80
C SER A 168 -19.27 -26.58 -35.68
N GLU A 169 -18.31 -26.53 -34.76
CA GLU A 169 -18.46 -27.13 -33.43
C GLU A 169 -18.73 -26.01 -32.43
N ASN A 170 -19.94 -26.04 -31.90
CA ASN A 170 -20.34 -25.35 -30.69
C ASN A 170 -19.57 -25.94 -29.51
N HIS A 171 -18.98 -25.10 -28.68
CA HIS A 171 -18.83 -25.40 -27.26
C HIS A 171 -19.23 -24.15 -26.47
N SER A 172 -20.47 -24.19 -25.98
CA SER A 172 -20.92 -23.38 -24.85
C SER A 172 -20.45 -24.03 -23.55
N GLU A 173 -20.33 -23.17 -22.53
CA GLU A 173 -20.20 -23.47 -21.09
C GLU A 173 -18.79 -23.73 -20.58
N ASP A 174 -18.19 -22.73 -19.91
CA ASP A 174 -17.92 -22.83 -18.46
C ASP A 174 -17.62 -21.43 -17.88
N TYR A 175 -18.55 -20.91 -17.09
CA TYR A 175 -18.39 -19.73 -16.23
C TYR A 175 -18.90 -20.12 -14.85
N THR A 176 -18.13 -20.90 -14.09
CA THR A 176 -18.42 -21.15 -12.67
C THR A 176 -17.17 -21.61 -11.94
N GLU A 177 -16.51 -20.71 -11.22
CA GLU A 177 -15.88 -20.89 -9.89
C GLU A 177 -14.87 -19.77 -9.64
N LEU A 178 -15.25 -18.74 -8.88
CA LEU A 178 -14.31 -17.91 -8.09
C LEU A 178 -14.99 -17.04 -7.01
N GLU A 179 -16.25 -17.32 -6.65
CA GLU A 179 -16.90 -16.71 -5.48
C GLU A 179 -17.22 -17.77 -4.44
N ALA A 180 -16.19 -18.22 -3.72
CA ALA A 180 -16.35 -19.09 -2.55
C ALA A 180 -15.18 -18.96 -1.56
N VAL A 181 -14.83 -17.74 -1.12
CA VAL A 181 -14.02 -17.55 0.11
C VAL A 181 -14.48 -16.30 0.84
N TYR A 182 -15.77 -16.22 1.21
CA TYR A 182 -16.21 -15.33 2.29
C TYR A 182 -17.52 -15.88 2.81
N GLN A 183 -17.47 -16.83 3.75
CA GLN A 183 -18.36 -16.88 4.91
C GLN A 183 -18.08 -18.08 5.82
N ASN A 184 -18.18 -17.78 7.12
CA ASN A 184 -18.17 -18.65 8.31
C ASN A 184 -16.74 -19.04 8.73
N ASP A 185 -16.28 -18.77 9.95
CA ASP A 185 -16.84 -18.96 11.30
C ASP A 185 -16.21 -17.89 12.25
N ASP A 186 -16.67 -17.48 13.43
CA ASP A 186 -17.81 -17.77 14.27
C ASP A 186 -17.90 -16.67 15.36
N TYR A 187 -19.08 -16.54 15.94
CA TYR A 187 -19.51 -15.57 16.94
C TYR A 187 -19.02 -15.92 18.38
N GLU A 188 -18.97 -14.89 19.23
CA GLU A 188 -19.21 -14.91 20.70
C GLU A 188 -18.08 -15.17 21.71
N SER A 189 -17.72 -14.11 22.45
CA SER A 189 -17.59 -14.03 23.92
C SER A 189 -16.92 -12.68 24.28
N LEU A 190 -17.33 -11.88 25.26
CA LEU A 190 -18.33 -11.95 26.31
C LEU A 190 -18.48 -10.52 26.90
N ASN A 191 -19.63 -10.28 27.53
CA ASN A 191 -19.93 -9.19 28.46
C ASN A 191 -18.77 -8.78 29.37
#